data_AF-A0A1L9VX08-F1
#
_entry.id   AF-A0A1L9VX08-F1
#
_cell.length_a   1.000
_cell.length_b   1.000
_cell.length_c   1.000
_cell.angle_alpha   90.00
_cell.angle_beta   90.00
_cell.angle_gamma   90.00
#
_symmetry.space_group_name_H-M   'P 1'
#
loop_
_entity.id
_entity.type
_entity.pdbx_description
1 polymer ?
#
loop_
_entity_poly.entity_id
_entity_poly.type
_entity_poly.pdbx_seq_one_letter_code
_entity_poly.pdbx_strand_id
1 'polypeptide(L)'
;MNRALMRGPLCHACRRDVIRTFSSFCGVSIPRHSLPSSRYTHVNTRAFSSVPRLRSDIPSSSPGSPPPAPSYKNVQIDNETPAPSQHVPWYLQEETPIAESQPVLSRDHLPELPEDPPAILPTLLEYTFKDLGLDNLKLFDLRHLETPPALGANVIMIIGTARSVKHLNVAADRLCRWLRSTYKLSPYADGLLGRNELKIKLRRKARRARIASQSGAIVDEKDDGITTGWICVNAGVVEEAPVVEQEDFQGFEGFGAINAGTRVVVQMFTEDKRAEVDLDGLWQGNLDRARRQKQRELESANAAGTENGATQQSQSQ
;
A
#
# COMPACT_ATOMS: atom_id res chain seq x y z
N MET A 1 -21.98 51.07 40.30
CA MET A 1 -23.27 50.36 40.12
C MET A 1 -23.58 50.32 38.62
N ASN A 2 -23.21 49.24 37.93
CA ASN A 2 -23.48 49.09 36.50
C ASN A 2 -24.39 47.89 36.27
N ARG A 3 -25.59 48.15 35.76
CA ARG A 3 -26.66 47.17 35.51
C ARG A 3 -26.34 46.39 34.24
N ALA A 4 -26.10 45.08 34.37
CA ALA A 4 -26.07 44.15 33.25
C ALA A 4 -27.51 43.79 32.85
N LEU A 5 -27.91 44.14 31.62
CA LEU A 5 -29.17 43.71 31.02
C LEU A 5 -29.02 42.29 30.49
N MET A 6 -29.50 41.31 31.25
CA MET A 6 -29.61 39.91 30.81
C MET A 6 -30.71 39.78 29.75
N ARG A 7 -30.34 39.58 28.48
CA ARG A 7 -31.27 39.08 27.46
C ARG A 7 -31.53 37.60 27.73
N GLY A 8 -32.78 37.25 28.05
CA GLY A 8 -33.19 35.89 28.43
C GLY A 8 -33.24 34.90 27.25
N PRO A 9 -33.22 33.58 27.52
CA PRO A 9 -33.29 32.53 26.51
C PRO A 9 -34.72 32.31 26.00
N LEU A 10 -34.94 32.49 24.70
CA LEU A 10 -36.22 32.33 23.98
C LEU A 10 -36.59 30.86 23.65
N CYS A 11 -36.09 29.89 24.41
CA CYS A 11 -36.42 28.46 24.22
C CYS A 11 -37.21 27.93 25.42
N HIS A 12 -38.41 27.39 25.16
CA HIS A 12 -39.25 26.74 26.19
C HIS A 12 -38.56 25.56 26.90
N ALA A 13 -37.57 24.93 26.27
CA ALA A 13 -36.77 23.87 26.90
C ALA A 13 -35.77 24.43 27.94
N CYS A 14 -35.09 25.54 27.63
CA CYS A 14 -34.09 26.15 28.53
C CYS A 14 -34.72 26.79 29.79
N ARG A 15 -36.01 27.17 29.74
CA ARG A 15 -36.72 27.73 30.90
C ARG A 15 -36.97 26.70 32.01
N ARG A 16 -37.03 25.40 31.68
CA ARG A 16 -37.25 24.32 32.67
C ARG A 16 -35.98 23.89 33.40
N ASP A 17 -34.80 24.11 32.81
CA ASP A 17 -33.52 23.78 33.45
C ASP A 17 -33.14 24.78 34.55
N VAL A 18 -33.46 26.06 34.40
CA VAL A 18 -33.22 27.07 35.45
C VAL A 18 -34.08 26.81 36.69
N ILE A 19 -35.34 26.36 36.53
CA ILE A 19 -36.24 26.01 37.65
C ILE A 19 -35.77 24.72 38.35
N ARG A 20 -35.05 23.84 37.65
CA ARG A 20 -34.46 22.62 38.21
C ARG A 20 -33.26 22.87 39.11
N THR A 21 -32.46 23.90 38.82
CA THR A 21 -31.29 24.23 39.66
C THR A 21 -31.70 24.74 41.05
N PHE A 22 -32.84 25.43 41.16
CA PHE A 22 -33.36 25.92 42.45
C PHE A 22 -34.12 24.85 43.27
N SER A 23 -34.80 23.91 42.61
CA SER A 23 -35.55 22.86 43.31
C SER A 23 -34.68 21.72 43.85
N SER A 24 -33.46 21.55 43.33
CA SER A 24 -32.51 20.55 43.84
C SER A 24 -31.87 20.94 45.18
N PHE A 25 -32.02 22.20 45.62
CA PHE A 25 -31.55 22.67 46.93
C PHE A 25 -32.56 22.41 48.06
N CYS A 26 -33.83 22.08 47.72
CA CYS A 26 -34.90 21.84 48.70
C CYS A 26 -35.31 20.36 48.83
N GLY A 27 -34.55 19.42 48.24
CA GLY A 27 -34.72 17.99 48.50
C GLY A 27 -35.99 17.33 47.93
N VAL A 28 -36.73 18.00 47.02
CA VAL A 28 -37.94 17.43 46.39
C VAL A 28 -37.58 16.84 45.03
N SER A 29 -37.65 15.51 44.91
CA SER A 29 -37.42 14.77 43.67
C SER A 29 -38.70 14.66 42.83
N ILE A 30 -38.77 15.41 41.73
CA ILE A 30 -39.89 15.31 40.76
C ILE A 30 -39.63 14.13 39.81
N PRO A 31 -40.57 13.17 39.65
CA PRO A 31 -40.39 12.00 38.80
C PRO A 31 -40.26 12.35 37.31
N ARG A 32 -39.43 11.57 36.59
CA ARG A 32 -39.18 11.71 35.15
C ARG A 32 -40.32 11.08 34.36
N HIS A 33 -41.19 11.89 33.76
CA HIS A 33 -42.07 11.40 32.69
C HIS A 33 -41.33 11.49 31.34
N SER A 34 -41.02 10.34 30.75
CA SER A 34 -40.52 10.24 29.38
C SER A 34 -41.66 10.47 28.40
N LEU A 35 -41.62 11.57 27.66
CA LEU A 35 -42.47 11.75 26.48
C LEU A 35 -41.71 11.35 25.21
N PRO A 36 -42.40 10.78 24.21
CA PRO A 36 -41.79 10.25 23.00
C PRO A 36 -41.21 11.38 22.14
N SER A 37 -40.02 11.11 21.58
CA SER A 37 -39.30 11.97 20.67
C SER A 37 -40.11 12.21 19.39
N SER A 38 -40.70 13.41 19.26
CA SER A 38 -41.33 13.87 18.03
C SER A 38 -40.24 14.21 17.01
N ARG A 39 -40.34 13.60 15.84
CA ARG A 39 -39.48 13.84 14.66
C ARG A 39 -39.68 15.28 14.20
N TYR A 40 -38.67 16.12 14.35
CA TYR A 40 -38.65 17.44 13.71
C TYR A 40 -37.76 17.40 12.46
N THR A 41 -38.41 17.66 11.33
CA THR A 41 -37.83 17.91 10.01
C THR A 41 -36.85 19.07 10.07
N HIS A 42 -35.60 18.82 9.67
CA HIS A 42 -34.55 19.82 9.58
C HIS A 42 -34.76 20.67 8.32
N VAL A 43 -35.27 21.89 8.47
CA VAL A 43 -35.32 22.87 7.38
C VAL A 43 -33.93 23.52 7.29
N ASN A 44 -33.22 23.23 6.19
CA ASN A 44 -31.92 23.82 5.87
C ASN A 44 -32.08 25.30 5.51
N THR A 45 -31.72 26.20 6.42
CA THR A 45 -31.41 27.59 6.06
C THR A 45 -29.97 27.65 5.53
N ARG A 46 -29.81 27.53 4.21
CA ARG A 46 -28.59 27.92 3.48
C ARG A 46 -28.33 29.41 3.73
N ALA A 47 -27.25 29.72 4.43
CA ALA A 47 -26.66 31.06 4.40
C ALA A 47 -25.74 31.16 3.18
N PHE A 48 -26.10 32.03 2.24
CA PHE A 48 -25.24 32.44 1.13
C PHE A 48 -24.25 33.49 1.65
N SER A 49 -22.94 33.24 1.52
CA SER A 49 -21.92 34.28 1.69
C SER A 49 -20.87 34.19 0.59
N SER A 50 -20.98 35.14 -0.34
CA SER A 50 -19.94 35.85 -1.11
C SER A 50 -18.65 35.11 -1.49
N VAL A 51 -18.55 34.77 -2.78
CA VAL A 51 -17.28 34.50 -3.48
C VAL A 51 -16.72 35.83 -3.97
N PRO A 52 -15.44 36.19 -3.70
CA PRO A 52 -14.83 37.33 -4.36
C PRO A 52 -14.47 36.95 -5.80
N ARG A 53 -15.06 37.65 -6.78
CA ARG A 53 -14.65 37.58 -8.18
C ARG A 53 -13.30 38.28 -8.33
N LEU A 54 -12.21 37.52 -8.52
CA LEU A 54 -11.01 38.09 -9.13
C LEU A 54 -11.28 38.25 -10.63
N ARG A 55 -11.43 39.50 -11.08
CA ARG A 55 -11.38 39.88 -12.48
C ARG A 55 -9.91 39.85 -12.92
N SER A 56 -9.66 39.17 -14.03
CA SER A 56 -8.46 39.30 -14.84
C SER A 56 -8.49 40.65 -15.57
N ASP A 57 -7.51 41.51 -15.31
CA ASP A 57 -7.27 42.70 -16.12
C ASP A 57 -6.50 42.31 -17.39
N ILE A 58 -7.18 42.41 -18.52
CA ILE A 58 -6.58 42.48 -19.86
C ILE A 58 -6.73 43.93 -20.31
N PRO A 59 -5.65 44.70 -20.52
CA PRO A 59 -5.75 45.94 -21.27
C PRO A 59 -5.54 45.66 -22.75
N SER A 60 -6.57 45.95 -23.55
CA SER A 60 -6.51 46.04 -25.01
C SER A 60 -6.69 47.50 -25.42
N SER A 61 -5.67 48.05 -26.09
CA SER A 61 -5.67 49.26 -26.95
C SER A 61 -4.22 49.48 -27.39
N SER A 62 -3.80 49.74 -28.62
CA SER A 62 -4.41 50.02 -29.93
C SER A 62 -3.25 50.05 -30.96
N PRO A 63 -3.49 50.06 -32.29
CA PRO A 63 -2.48 49.84 -33.32
C PRO A 63 -1.74 51.13 -33.72
N GLY A 64 -0.45 51.04 -34.07
CA GLY A 64 0.24 52.15 -34.73
C GLY A 64 1.77 52.07 -34.81
N SER A 65 2.26 52.06 -36.06
CA SER A 65 3.57 52.53 -36.57
C SER A 65 4.76 51.56 -36.57
N PRO A 66 5.49 51.41 -37.69
CA PRO A 66 6.67 50.56 -37.81
C PRO A 66 7.98 51.30 -37.43
N PRO A 67 8.96 50.62 -36.80
CA PRO A 67 10.29 51.17 -36.61
C PRO A 67 11.26 50.84 -37.78
N PRO A 68 12.34 51.63 -37.95
CA PRO A 68 13.20 51.63 -39.14
C PRO A 68 14.28 50.54 -39.12
N ALA A 69 14.73 50.17 -40.32
CA ALA A 69 15.83 49.22 -40.54
C ALA A 69 17.17 49.72 -39.99
N PRO A 70 17.96 48.88 -39.30
CA PRO A 70 19.37 49.16 -39.06
C PRO A 70 20.27 48.53 -40.12
N SER A 71 21.15 49.38 -40.62
CA SER A 71 22.28 49.14 -41.51
C SER A 71 23.31 48.17 -40.90
N TYR A 72 23.79 47.27 -41.75
CA TYR A 72 24.83 46.29 -41.49
C TYR A 72 26.20 46.96 -41.35
N LYS A 73 26.91 46.71 -40.24
CA LYS A 73 28.37 46.85 -40.17
C LYS A 73 28.98 45.47 -40.20
N ASN A 74 29.73 45.22 -41.28
CA ASN A 74 30.51 44.03 -41.53
C ASN A 74 31.86 44.14 -40.78
N VAL A 75 32.19 43.15 -39.97
CA VAL A 75 33.56 42.85 -39.54
C VAL A 75 33.76 41.35 -39.76
N GLN A 76 34.64 41.01 -40.68
CA GLN A 76 35.06 39.65 -41.01
C GLN A 76 36.21 39.18 -40.10
N ILE A 77 36.50 37.88 -40.19
CA ILE A 77 37.69 37.09 -39.79
C ILE A 77 37.41 36.19 -38.57
N ASP A 78 37.49 34.85 -38.58
CA ASP A 78 37.76 33.81 -39.59
C ASP A 78 37.27 32.43 -39.05
N ASN A 79 36.85 31.55 -39.97
CA ASN A 79 36.86 30.07 -39.96
C ASN A 79 36.18 29.25 -38.82
N GLU A 80 34.93 28.82 -39.07
CA GLU A 80 34.59 27.40 -39.36
C GLU A 80 33.07 27.30 -39.64
N THR A 81 32.70 26.82 -40.82
CA THR A 81 31.30 26.53 -41.20
C THR A 81 30.93 25.17 -40.62
N PRO A 82 29.81 25.06 -39.88
CA PRO A 82 28.64 24.43 -40.48
C PRO A 82 27.37 25.27 -40.34
N ALA A 83 26.55 25.18 -41.39
CA ALA A 83 25.19 25.66 -41.66
C ALA A 83 24.36 26.34 -40.53
N PRO A 84 23.51 27.33 -40.88
CA PRO A 84 22.62 27.98 -39.92
C PRO A 84 21.67 26.95 -39.30
N SER A 85 21.70 26.88 -37.98
CA SER A 85 20.80 26.11 -37.12
C SER A 85 19.35 26.43 -37.46
N GLN A 86 18.73 25.55 -38.24
CA GLN A 86 17.29 25.53 -38.39
C GLN A 86 16.71 25.27 -37.00
N HIS A 87 16.01 26.25 -36.45
CA HIS A 87 15.20 26.08 -35.25
C HIS A 87 14.02 25.17 -35.62
N VAL A 88 14.28 23.85 -35.62
CA VAL A 88 13.26 22.85 -35.90
C VAL A 88 12.27 22.88 -34.74
N PRO A 89 10.99 23.20 -34.99
CA PRO A 89 9.97 23.19 -33.96
C PRO A 89 9.83 21.81 -33.35
N TRP A 90 9.49 21.73 -32.06
CA TRP A 90 9.41 20.47 -31.29
C TRP A 90 8.58 19.36 -31.96
N TYR A 91 7.61 19.73 -32.79
CA TYR A 91 6.69 18.82 -33.47
C TYR A 91 7.24 18.26 -34.80
N LEU A 92 8.36 18.79 -35.33
CA LEU A 92 8.98 18.35 -36.59
C LEU A 92 10.34 17.67 -36.35
N GLN A 93 10.73 17.54 -35.09
CA GLN A 93 11.87 16.73 -34.69
C GLN A 93 11.42 15.28 -34.80
N GLU A 94 11.80 14.61 -35.90
CA GLU A 94 11.68 13.17 -36.04
C GLU A 94 12.32 12.55 -34.79
N GLU A 95 11.57 11.69 -34.10
CA GLU A 95 12.03 11.03 -32.87
C GLU A 95 13.37 10.36 -33.16
N THR A 96 14.46 10.97 -32.70
CA THR A 96 15.77 10.31 -32.72
C THR A 96 15.56 8.98 -32.00
N PRO A 97 15.88 7.82 -32.63
CA PRO A 97 15.71 6.54 -31.97
C PRO A 97 16.50 6.63 -30.68
N ILE A 98 15.78 6.65 -29.55
CA ILE A 98 16.36 6.79 -28.23
C ILE A 98 17.32 5.61 -28.11
N ALA A 99 18.62 5.90 -28.25
CA ALA A 99 19.67 4.97 -27.96
C ALA A 99 19.47 4.53 -26.51
N GLU A 100 18.93 3.32 -26.34
CA GLU A 100 19.06 2.33 -25.26
C GLU A 100 19.58 2.83 -23.90
N SER A 101 19.06 3.96 -23.43
CA SER A 101 19.24 4.46 -22.07
C SER A 101 17.89 4.42 -21.38
N GLN A 102 17.38 3.20 -21.29
CA GLN A 102 16.15 2.84 -20.60
C GLN A 102 16.52 2.26 -19.21
N PRO A 103 16.66 3.08 -18.16
CA PRO A 103 16.53 2.58 -16.79
C PRO A 103 15.06 2.50 -16.34
N VAL A 104 14.10 2.82 -17.23
CA VAL A 104 12.66 2.81 -16.91
C VAL A 104 12.00 1.47 -17.30
N LEU A 105 12.34 0.90 -18.46
CA LEU A 105 11.80 -0.39 -18.91
C LEU A 105 12.23 -1.60 -18.04
N SER A 106 13.37 -1.53 -17.37
CA SER A 106 13.86 -2.65 -16.55
C SER A 106 13.02 -2.88 -15.28
N ARG A 107 12.20 -1.91 -14.87
CA ARG A 107 11.32 -2.00 -13.69
C ARG A 107 10.05 -2.82 -13.92
N ASP A 108 9.72 -3.12 -15.17
CA ASP A 108 8.37 -3.53 -15.59
C ASP A 108 8.27 -4.98 -16.12
N HIS A 109 9.26 -5.83 -15.84
CA HIS A 109 9.19 -7.24 -16.22
C HIS A 109 8.37 -8.04 -15.19
N LEU A 110 7.43 -8.86 -15.67
CA LEU A 110 6.75 -9.84 -14.84
C LEU A 110 7.77 -10.95 -14.48
N PRO A 111 7.87 -11.35 -13.19
CA PRO A 111 8.80 -12.40 -12.80
C PRO A 111 8.45 -13.73 -13.48
N GLU A 112 9.48 -14.53 -13.77
CA GLU A 112 9.33 -15.88 -14.30
C GLU A 112 8.62 -16.78 -13.28
N LEU A 113 7.78 -17.68 -13.79
CA LEU A 113 7.01 -18.61 -12.96
C LEU A 113 7.88 -19.81 -12.54
N PRO A 114 7.71 -20.34 -11.31
CA PRO A 114 8.39 -21.55 -10.87
C PRO A 114 7.89 -22.78 -11.63
N GLU A 115 8.62 -23.90 -11.50
CA GLU A 115 8.39 -25.14 -12.25
C GLU A 115 6.96 -25.70 -12.11
N ASP A 116 6.34 -25.58 -10.93
CA ASP A 116 4.95 -25.97 -10.68
C ASP A 116 4.15 -24.84 -10.01
N PRO A 117 3.61 -23.87 -10.77
CA PRO A 117 2.85 -22.77 -10.18
C PRO A 117 1.40 -23.22 -9.89
N PRO A 118 0.82 -22.83 -8.74
CA PRO A 118 -0.60 -23.05 -8.52
C PRO A 118 -1.41 -22.25 -9.55
N ALA A 119 -2.58 -22.75 -9.94
CA ALA A 119 -3.37 -22.20 -11.03
C ALA A 119 -3.75 -20.71 -10.86
N ILE A 120 -3.83 -20.24 -9.60
CA ILE A 120 -4.10 -18.83 -9.29
C ILE A 120 -2.92 -17.90 -9.62
N LEU A 121 -1.68 -18.41 -9.54
CA LEU A 121 -0.46 -17.61 -9.51
C LEU A 121 -0.27 -16.74 -10.76
N PRO A 122 -0.38 -17.28 -12.00
CA PRO A 122 -0.24 -16.45 -13.20
C PRO A 122 -1.27 -15.31 -13.24
N THR A 123 -2.54 -15.62 -12.97
CA THR A 123 -3.61 -14.62 -12.96
C THR A 123 -3.42 -13.58 -11.86
N LEU A 124 -2.93 -14.00 -10.69
CA LEU A 124 -2.63 -13.11 -9.58
C LEU A 124 -1.47 -12.16 -9.90
N LEU A 125 -0.40 -12.66 -10.53
CA LEU A 125 0.75 -11.84 -10.94
C LEU A 125 0.34 -10.80 -11.97
N GLU A 126 -0.44 -11.21 -12.98
CA GLU A 126 -0.98 -10.30 -13.99
C GLU A 126 -1.88 -9.22 -13.37
N TYR A 127 -2.79 -9.62 -12.47
CA TYR A 127 -3.65 -8.69 -11.73
C TYR A 127 -2.84 -7.69 -10.89
N THR A 128 -1.81 -8.19 -10.21
CA THR A 128 -0.95 -7.38 -9.33
C THR A 128 -0.13 -6.36 -10.12
N PHE A 129 0.31 -6.73 -11.32
CA PHE A 129 1.02 -5.81 -12.20
C PHE A 129 0.08 -4.82 -12.89
N LYS A 130 -0.95 -5.31 -13.60
CA LYS A 130 -1.81 -4.49 -14.47
C LYS A 130 -2.83 -3.66 -13.69
N ASP A 131 -3.59 -4.29 -12.80
CA ASP A 131 -4.74 -3.65 -12.12
C ASP A 131 -4.35 -2.95 -10.82
N LEU A 132 -3.39 -3.52 -10.08
CA LEU A 132 -2.87 -2.91 -8.86
C LEU A 132 -1.72 -1.95 -9.14
N GLY A 133 -1.04 -2.02 -10.30
CA GLY A 133 0.03 -1.10 -10.67
C GLY A 133 1.24 -1.18 -9.76
N LEU A 134 1.59 -2.38 -9.27
CA LEU A 134 2.80 -2.58 -8.48
C LEU A 134 4.02 -2.75 -9.38
N ASP A 135 5.06 -2.01 -9.05
CA ASP A 135 6.32 -2.00 -9.77
C ASP A 135 7.31 -2.98 -9.08
N ASN A 136 8.38 -3.40 -9.76
CA ASN A 136 9.46 -4.26 -9.23
C ASN A 136 8.96 -5.54 -8.54
N LEU A 137 8.13 -6.32 -9.23
CA LEU A 137 7.60 -7.58 -8.72
C LEU A 137 8.69 -8.65 -8.68
N LYS A 138 8.92 -9.23 -7.50
CA LYS A 138 9.80 -10.39 -7.29
C LYS A 138 9.00 -11.56 -6.75
N LEU A 139 9.31 -12.74 -7.23
CA LEU A 139 8.67 -13.99 -6.84
C LEU A 139 9.69 -14.88 -6.12
N PHE A 140 9.34 -15.32 -4.93
CA PHE A 140 10.14 -16.21 -4.11
C PHE A 140 9.37 -17.49 -3.84
N ASP A 141 9.90 -18.61 -4.32
CA ASP A 141 9.37 -19.93 -4.04
C ASP A 141 10.06 -20.50 -2.79
N LEU A 142 9.33 -20.53 -1.66
CA LEU A 142 9.85 -20.99 -0.37
C LEU A 142 9.42 -22.45 -0.07
N ARG A 143 8.86 -23.18 -1.04
CA ARG A 143 8.36 -24.55 -0.84
C ARG A 143 9.47 -25.56 -0.54
N HIS A 144 10.67 -25.34 -1.07
CA HIS A 144 11.81 -26.26 -0.91
C HIS A 144 12.71 -25.94 0.30
N LEU A 145 12.28 -25.04 1.19
CA LEU A 145 13.05 -24.70 2.39
C LEU A 145 12.77 -25.72 3.50
N GLU A 146 13.84 -26.35 4.00
CA GLU A 146 13.80 -27.32 5.12
C GLU A 146 13.20 -26.70 6.39
N THR A 147 13.58 -25.44 6.69
CA THR A 147 12.98 -24.67 7.79
C THR A 147 11.83 -23.83 7.24
N PRO A 148 10.56 -24.16 7.55
CA PRO A 148 9.42 -23.41 7.03
C PRO A 148 9.41 -21.98 7.60
N PRO A 149 9.03 -20.98 6.78
CA PRO A 149 8.88 -19.62 7.26
C PRO A 149 7.72 -19.52 8.26
N ALA A 150 7.73 -18.49 9.11
CA ALA A 150 6.67 -18.24 10.10
C ALA A 150 5.26 -18.02 9.50
N LEU A 151 5.17 -17.90 8.17
CA LEU A 151 3.91 -17.76 7.41
C LEU A 151 3.25 -19.13 7.11
N GLY A 152 3.98 -20.23 7.32
CA GLY A 152 3.54 -21.61 7.12
C GLY A 152 4.50 -22.42 6.26
N ALA A 153 4.23 -23.72 6.15
CA ALA A 153 4.85 -24.57 5.15
C ALA A 153 4.36 -24.21 3.74
N ASN A 154 5.15 -24.50 2.71
CA ASN A 154 4.80 -24.38 1.29
C ASN A 154 4.30 -22.98 0.87
N VAL A 155 5.09 -21.94 1.18
CA VAL A 155 4.74 -20.55 0.88
C VAL A 155 5.37 -20.10 -0.44
N ILE A 156 4.58 -19.47 -1.29
CA ILE A 156 5.04 -18.67 -2.42
C ILE A 156 4.85 -17.21 -2.02
N MET A 157 5.94 -16.45 -2.00
CA MET A 157 5.95 -15.05 -1.60
C MET A 157 6.16 -14.15 -2.82
N ILE A 158 5.26 -13.20 -3.00
CA ILE A 158 5.35 -12.15 -4.02
C ILE A 158 5.71 -10.86 -3.30
N ILE A 159 6.76 -10.16 -3.74
CA ILE A 159 7.15 -8.86 -3.21
C ILE A 159 6.97 -7.80 -4.29
N GLY A 160 6.22 -6.75 -4.00
CA GLY A 160 5.97 -5.64 -4.91
C GLY A 160 6.19 -4.27 -4.27
N THR A 161 6.57 -3.29 -5.11
CA THR A 161 6.66 -1.88 -4.69
C THR A 161 5.44 -1.09 -5.12
N ALA A 162 4.96 -0.25 -4.20
CA ALA A 162 3.90 0.72 -4.42
C ALA A 162 4.49 2.14 -4.47
N ARG A 163 3.95 2.96 -5.37
CA ARG A 163 4.38 4.36 -5.58
C ARG A 163 4.20 5.28 -4.38
N SER A 164 3.29 4.97 -3.46
CA SER A 164 3.02 5.76 -2.26
C SER A 164 2.29 4.95 -1.20
N VAL A 165 2.27 5.46 0.04
CA VAL A 165 1.49 4.87 1.15
C VAL A 165 -0.02 4.81 0.82
N LYS A 166 -0.54 5.82 0.12
CA LYS A 166 -1.96 5.80 -0.30
C LYS A 166 -2.21 4.73 -1.34
N HIS A 167 -1.31 4.59 -2.31
CA HIS A 167 -1.37 3.54 -3.33
C HIS A 167 -1.35 2.15 -2.69
N LEU A 168 -0.42 1.93 -1.75
CA LEU A 168 -0.29 0.71 -0.97
C LEU A 168 -1.60 0.30 -0.29
N ASN A 169 -2.25 1.22 0.45
CA ASN A 169 -3.52 0.96 1.12
C ASN A 169 -4.66 0.61 0.16
N VAL A 170 -4.78 1.36 -0.94
CA VAL A 170 -5.84 1.12 -1.94
C VAL A 170 -5.61 -0.20 -2.68
N ALA A 171 -4.36 -0.50 -3.03
CA ALA A 171 -4.01 -1.71 -3.76
C ALA A 171 -4.22 -2.97 -2.88
N ALA A 172 -3.81 -2.95 -1.62
CA ALA A 172 -4.05 -4.07 -0.69
C ALA A 172 -5.55 -4.34 -0.48
N ASP A 173 -6.36 -3.29 -0.30
CA ASP A 173 -7.81 -3.41 -0.13
C ASP A 173 -8.50 -3.92 -1.43
N ARG A 174 -8.02 -3.48 -2.60
CA ARG A 174 -8.47 -4.01 -3.91
C ARG A 174 -8.13 -5.49 -4.05
N LEU A 175 -6.90 -5.89 -3.76
CA LEU A 175 -6.45 -7.28 -3.79
C LEU A 175 -7.32 -8.16 -2.88
N CYS A 176 -7.56 -7.73 -1.65
CA CYS A 176 -8.41 -8.49 -0.71
C CYS A 176 -9.86 -8.62 -1.19
N ARG A 177 -10.39 -7.62 -1.90
CA ARG A 177 -11.74 -7.72 -2.49
C ARG A 177 -11.75 -8.67 -3.68
N TRP A 178 -10.74 -8.58 -4.54
CA TRP A 178 -10.61 -9.42 -5.73
C TRP A 178 -10.48 -10.90 -5.36
N LEU A 179 -9.62 -11.25 -4.39
CA LEU A 179 -9.48 -12.62 -3.90
C LEU A 179 -10.80 -13.18 -3.34
N ARG A 180 -11.56 -12.35 -2.61
CA ARG A 180 -12.89 -12.73 -2.09
C ARG A 180 -13.94 -12.91 -3.19
N SER A 181 -13.91 -12.11 -4.25
CA SER A 181 -14.90 -12.19 -5.32
C SER A 181 -14.62 -13.33 -6.29
N THR A 182 -13.36 -13.47 -6.71
CA THR A 182 -12.92 -14.35 -7.80
C THR A 182 -12.71 -15.78 -7.32
N TYR A 183 -11.96 -15.96 -6.23
CA TYR A 183 -11.55 -17.28 -5.74
C TYR A 183 -12.27 -17.70 -4.45
N LYS A 184 -13.15 -16.85 -3.90
CA LYS A 184 -13.87 -17.08 -2.63
C LYS A 184 -12.94 -17.35 -1.44
N LEU A 185 -11.69 -16.93 -1.53
CA LEU A 185 -10.72 -17.04 -0.46
C LEU A 185 -11.01 -15.99 0.62
N SER A 186 -10.52 -16.25 1.84
CA SER A 186 -10.56 -15.31 2.95
C SER A 186 -9.16 -14.73 3.21
N PRO A 187 -8.71 -13.75 2.41
CA PRO A 187 -7.40 -13.16 2.60
C PRO A 187 -7.32 -12.37 3.90
N TYR A 188 -6.16 -12.41 4.54
CA TYR A 188 -5.83 -11.62 5.72
C TYR A 188 -4.76 -10.58 5.37
N ALA A 189 -5.08 -9.30 5.55
CA ALA A 189 -4.16 -8.20 5.29
C ALA A 189 -3.64 -7.61 6.59
N ASP A 190 -2.38 -7.89 6.89
CA ASP A 190 -1.65 -7.27 7.99
C ASP A 190 -1.12 -5.89 7.57
N GLY A 191 -1.27 -4.89 8.43
CA GLY A 191 -0.94 -3.50 8.14
C GLY A 191 -2.02 -2.70 7.41
N LEU A 192 -3.13 -3.34 6.98
CA LEU A 192 -4.29 -2.64 6.42
C LEU A 192 -5.24 -2.15 7.52
N LEU A 193 -5.38 -0.83 7.64
CA LEU A 193 -6.22 -0.24 8.68
C LEU A 193 -7.71 -0.23 8.29
N GLY A 194 -8.57 -0.82 9.12
CA GLY A 194 -10.01 -0.84 8.87
C GLY A 194 -10.66 0.55 9.00
N ARG A 195 -11.85 0.74 8.38
CA ARG A 195 -12.59 2.02 8.45
C ARG A 195 -12.91 2.45 9.89
N ASN A 196 -13.32 1.49 10.72
CA ASN A 196 -13.66 1.74 12.12
C ASN A 196 -12.40 2.07 12.94
N GLU A 197 -11.30 1.36 12.66
CA GLU A 197 -10.01 1.55 13.33
C GLU A 197 -9.41 2.91 12.98
N LEU A 198 -9.43 3.29 11.69
CA LEU A 198 -9.02 4.61 11.23
C LEU A 198 -9.85 5.71 11.89
N LYS A 199 -11.17 5.55 11.93
CA LYS A 199 -12.07 6.51 12.59
C LYS A 199 -11.75 6.63 14.08
N ILE A 200 -11.46 5.54 14.77
CA ILE A 200 -11.10 5.54 16.18
C ILE A 200 -9.73 6.21 16.38
N LYS A 201 -8.72 5.89 15.57
CA LYS A 201 -7.38 6.50 15.65
C LYS A 201 -7.44 8.01 15.41
N LEU A 202 -8.13 8.46 14.36
CA LEU A 202 -8.32 9.89 14.08
C LEU A 202 -9.05 10.62 15.21
N ARG A 203 -10.08 10.00 15.81
CA ARG A 203 -10.79 10.57 16.96
C ARG A 203 -9.88 10.70 18.18
N ARG A 204 -9.05 9.70 18.45
CA ARG A 204 -8.07 9.73 19.55
C ARG A 204 -7.02 10.80 19.31
N LYS A 205 -6.50 10.93 18.08
CA LYS A 205 -5.55 11.99 17.69
C LYS A 205 -6.16 13.37 17.87
N ALA A 206 -7.36 13.62 17.34
CA ALA A 206 -8.05 14.90 17.50
C ALA A 206 -8.33 15.24 18.97
N ARG A 207 -8.71 14.25 19.79
CA ARG A 207 -8.91 14.44 21.23
C ARG A 207 -7.61 14.79 21.94
N ARG A 208 -6.51 14.10 21.64
CA ARG A 208 -5.17 14.38 22.19
C ARG A 208 -4.71 15.79 21.81
N ALA A 209 -4.84 16.15 20.54
CA ALA A 209 -4.49 17.50 20.05
C ALA A 209 -5.31 18.60 20.75
N ARG A 210 -6.62 18.40 20.95
CA ARG A 210 -7.49 19.36 21.66
C ARG A 210 -7.10 19.53 23.13
N ILE A 211 -6.73 18.46 23.82
CA ILE A 211 -6.30 18.53 25.23
C ILE A 211 -4.93 19.22 25.30
N ALA A 212 -4.02 18.88 24.41
CA ALA A 212 -2.69 19.49 24.39
C ALA A 212 -2.72 20.98 24.05
N SER A 213 -3.57 21.39 23.10
CA SER A 213 -3.76 22.81 22.79
C SER A 213 -4.36 23.59 23.96
N GLN A 214 -5.22 22.96 24.77
CA GLN A 214 -5.75 23.55 25.99
C GLN A 214 -4.70 23.68 27.10
N SER A 215 -3.76 22.72 27.18
CA SER A 215 -2.67 22.71 28.18
C SER A 215 -1.40 23.46 27.75
N GLY A 216 -1.38 24.05 26.54
CA GLY A 216 -0.19 24.72 25.98
C GLY A 216 0.97 23.77 25.64
N ALA A 217 0.75 22.46 25.61
CA ALA A 217 1.76 21.47 25.30
C ALA A 217 1.82 21.21 23.79
N ILE A 218 3.02 21.23 23.21
CA ILE A 218 3.26 20.75 21.84
C ILE A 218 3.34 19.22 21.86
N VAL A 219 2.50 18.54 21.07
CA VAL A 219 2.58 17.08 20.90
C VAL A 219 3.34 16.82 19.60
N ASP A 220 4.61 16.47 19.71
CA ASP A 220 5.41 15.96 18.59
C ASP A 220 5.11 14.46 18.42
N GLU A 221 4.00 14.15 17.76
CA GLU A 221 3.65 12.76 17.42
C GLU A 221 4.27 12.43 16.05
N LYS A 222 5.54 11.98 16.06
CA LYS A 222 6.30 11.62 14.84
C LYS A 222 5.70 10.43 14.09
N ASP A 223 4.99 9.55 14.77
CA ASP A 223 4.30 8.42 14.17
C ASP A 223 2.89 8.25 14.76
N ASP A 224 1.89 8.45 13.92
CA ASP A 224 0.48 8.30 14.28
C ASP A 224 0.00 6.84 14.27
N GLY A 225 0.82 5.91 13.77
CA GLY A 225 0.44 4.52 13.52
C GLY A 225 -0.73 4.39 12.54
N ILE A 226 -0.98 5.42 11.72
CA ILE A 226 -2.02 5.45 10.67
C ILE A 226 -1.40 5.13 9.31
N THR A 227 -0.19 5.63 9.05
CA THR A 227 0.52 5.47 7.78
C THR A 227 1.54 4.33 7.90
N THR A 228 1.18 3.16 7.38
CA THR A 228 2.08 2.01 7.27
C THR A 228 2.71 1.98 5.88
N GLY A 229 4.03 1.76 5.79
CA GLY A 229 4.75 1.62 4.52
C GLY A 229 4.93 0.16 4.08
N TRP A 230 4.34 -0.78 4.81
CA TRP A 230 4.35 -2.21 4.53
C TRP A 230 2.97 -2.79 4.82
N ILE A 231 2.44 -3.58 3.89
CA ILE A 231 1.23 -4.38 4.07
C ILE A 231 1.51 -5.80 3.56
N CYS A 232 1.13 -6.80 4.36
CA CYS A 232 1.27 -8.22 4.02
C CYS A 232 -0.13 -8.82 3.82
N VAL A 233 -0.44 -9.25 2.60
CA VAL A 233 -1.71 -9.91 2.27
C VAL A 233 -1.47 -11.40 2.13
N ASN A 234 -1.94 -12.18 3.09
CA ASN A 234 -1.98 -13.63 3.00
C ASN A 234 -3.25 -14.05 2.27
N ALA A 235 -3.13 -14.67 1.08
CA ALA A 235 -4.28 -15.12 0.30
C ALA A 235 -4.97 -16.35 0.91
N GLY A 236 -4.29 -17.07 1.81
CA GLY A 236 -4.73 -18.33 2.39
C GLY A 236 -4.16 -19.55 1.65
N VAL A 237 -4.77 -20.71 1.90
CA VAL A 237 -4.45 -21.95 1.19
C VAL A 237 -5.13 -21.90 -0.17
N VAL A 238 -4.32 -21.95 -1.24
CA VAL A 238 -4.77 -21.78 -2.62
C VAL A 238 -5.07 -23.12 -3.28
N GLU A 239 -4.16 -24.07 -3.09
CA GLU A 239 -4.32 -25.44 -3.55
C GLU A 239 -4.08 -26.34 -2.35
N GLU A 240 -5.07 -27.16 -2.03
CA GLU A 240 -4.85 -28.32 -1.19
C GLU A 240 -3.98 -29.26 -2.02
N ALA A 241 -2.74 -29.50 -1.59
CA ALA A 241 -1.96 -30.55 -2.22
C ALA A 241 -2.78 -31.84 -2.13
N PRO A 242 -2.72 -32.74 -3.13
CA PRO A 242 -3.23 -34.08 -2.92
C PRO A 242 -2.55 -34.56 -1.64
N VAL A 243 -3.36 -34.96 -0.67
CA VAL A 243 -2.86 -35.65 0.51
C VAL A 243 -2.15 -36.86 -0.08
N VAL A 244 -0.83 -36.76 -0.24
CA VAL A 244 0.00 -37.94 -0.30
C VAL A 244 -0.35 -38.56 1.03
N GLU A 245 -1.18 -39.61 0.97
CA GLU A 245 -1.48 -40.45 2.10
C GLU A 245 -0.11 -40.91 2.56
N GLN A 246 0.47 -40.17 3.50
CA GLN A 246 1.54 -40.67 4.33
C GLN A 246 0.85 -41.72 5.18
N GLU A 247 0.65 -42.89 4.56
CA GLU A 247 0.63 -44.15 5.27
C GLU A 247 1.81 -44.06 6.26
N ASP A 248 1.51 -44.17 7.55
CA ASP A 248 2.45 -44.21 8.68
C ASP A 248 2.78 -42.91 9.44
N PHE A 249 1.77 -42.10 9.77
CA PHE A 249 1.75 -41.42 11.08
C PHE A 249 0.57 -41.87 11.95
N GLN A 250 0.32 -43.19 12.00
CA GLN A 250 -0.47 -43.82 13.06
C GLN A 250 0.26 -43.69 14.40
N GLY A 251 0.19 -42.52 15.04
CA GLY A 251 0.78 -42.32 16.37
C GLY A 251 0.96 -40.88 16.82
N PHE A 252 0.75 -39.88 15.95
CA PHE A 252 0.83 -38.47 16.38
C PHE A 252 -0.54 -37.97 16.85
N GLU A 253 -0.85 -38.17 18.14
CA GLU A 253 -1.97 -37.52 18.81
C GLU A 253 -1.65 -36.04 19.08
N GLY A 254 -1.65 -35.23 18.00
CA GLY A 254 -1.51 -33.78 18.06
C GLY A 254 -2.74 -33.09 17.52
N PHE A 255 -3.23 -32.06 18.22
CA PHE A 255 -4.42 -31.31 17.81
C PHE A 255 -4.21 -30.59 16.47
N GLY A 256 -4.91 -31.05 15.44
CA GLY A 256 -5.13 -30.32 14.18
C GLY A 256 -4.34 -30.88 13.00
N ALA A 257 -5.06 -31.19 11.92
CA ALA A 257 -4.45 -31.47 10.63
C ALA A 257 -3.70 -30.23 10.13
N ILE A 258 -2.41 -30.38 9.82
CA ILE A 258 -1.65 -29.35 9.13
C ILE A 258 -2.15 -29.38 7.68
N ASN A 259 -3.02 -28.44 7.31
CA ASN A 259 -3.49 -28.34 5.93
C ASN A 259 -2.27 -28.13 5.02
N ALA A 260 -1.88 -29.20 4.33
CA ALA A 260 -0.66 -29.30 3.51
C ALA A 260 -0.83 -28.63 2.14
N GLY A 261 -1.43 -27.44 2.12
CA GLY A 261 -1.67 -26.73 0.87
C GLY A 261 -0.65 -25.63 0.59
N THR A 262 -0.49 -25.28 -0.68
CA THR A 262 0.36 -24.17 -1.11
C THR A 262 -0.29 -22.86 -0.69
N ARG A 263 0.46 -22.01 0.02
CA ARG A 263 0.02 -20.69 0.48
C ARG A 263 0.65 -19.62 -0.37
N VAL A 264 -0.14 -18.63 -0.78
CA VAL A 264 0.36 -17.49 -1.54
C VAL A 264 0.28 -16.24 -0.67
N VAL A 265 1.40 -15.55 -0.53
CA VAL A 265 1.52 -14.31 0.26
C VAL A 265 2.00 -13.20 -0.64
N VAL A 266 1.28 -12.08 -0.66
CA VAL A 266 1.66 -10.88 -1.39
C VAL A 266 2.09 -9.82 -0.39
N GLN A 267 3.36 -9.45 -0.42
CA GLN A 267 3.94 -8.39 0.40
C GLN A 267 4.15 -7.15 -0.44
N MET A 268 3.62 -6.04 0.04
CA MET A 268 3.59 -4.78 -0.67
C MET A 268 4.30 -3.72 0.18
N PHE A 269 5.26 -3.02 -0.42
CA PHE A 269 6.10 -2.04 0.28
C PHE A 269 6.09 -0.70 -0.43
N THR A 270 6.31 0.39 0.31
CA THR A 270 6.85 1.62 -0.29
C THR A 270 8.35 1.47 -0.55
N GLU A 271 8.89 2.24 -1.50
CA GLU A 271 10.31 2.20 -1.85
C GLU A 271 11.21 2.38 -0.62
N ASP A 272 10.91 3.37 0.22
CA ASP A 272 11.65 3.65 1.46
C ASP A 272 11.65 2.45 2.43
N LYS A 273 10.47 1.84 2.65
CA LYS A 273 10.35 0.70 3.59
C LYS A 273 10.94 -0.59 3.02
N ARG A 274 10.94 -0.77 1.70
CA ARG A 274 11.59 -1.92 1.07
C ARG A 274 13.11 -1.86 1.28
N ALA A 275 13.71 -0.69 1.13
CA ALA A 275 15.14 -0.49 1.38
C ALA A 275 15.52 -0.65 2.85
N GLU A 276 14.65 -0.25 3.78
CA GLU A 276 14.89 -0.39 5.23
C GLU A 276 14.83 -1.83 5.72
N VAL A 277 13.85 -2.62 5.25
CA VAL A 277 13.63 -3.99 5.75
C VAL A 277 14.41 -5.04 4.94
N ASP A 278 14.62 -4.80 3.64
CA ASP A 278 15.33 -5.68 2.70
C ASP A 278 15.01 -7.18 2.82
N LEU A 279 13.72 -7.51 2.72
CA LEU A 279 13.28 -8.92 2.67
C LEU A 279 13.74 -9.64 1.40
N ASP A 280 13.98 -8.88 0.32
CA ASP A 280 14.52 -9.41 -0.92
C ASP A 280 15.87 -10.08 -0.66
N GLY A 281 16.81 -9.36 -0.04
CA GLY A 281 18.14 -9.87 0.29
C GLY A 281 18.10 -11.03 1.27
N LEU A 282 17.22 -10.97 2.27
CA LEU A 282 17.06 -12.03 3.27
C LEU A 282 16.65 -13.36 2.61
N TRP A 283 15.58 -13.34 1.82
CA TRP A 283 15.06 -14.56 1.20
C TRP A 283 15.94 -15.06 0.06
N GLN A 284 16.56 -14.16 -0.71
CA GLN A 284 17.56 -14.55 -1.69
C GLN A 284 18.72 -15.31 -1.03
N GLY A 285 19.26 -14.78 0.07
CA GLY A 285 20.34 -15.44 0.80
C GLY A 285 19.94 -16.79 1.40
N ASN A 286 18.69 -16.93 1.87
CA ASN A 286 18.16 -18.21 2.35
C ASN A 286 18.05 -19.24 1.22
N LEU A 287 17.51 -18.84 0.06
CA LEU A 287 17.36 -19.72 -1.10
C LEU A 287 18.72 -20.14 -1.68
N ASP A 288 19.68 -19.23 -1.75
CA ASP A 288 21.03 -19.53 -2.21
C ASP A 288 21.72 -20.54 -1.28
N ARG A 289 21.53 -20.41 0.04
CA ARG A 289 22.03 -21.39 1.02
C ARG A 289 21.39 -22.75 0.83
N ALA A 290 20.07 -22.81 0.72
CA ALA A 290 19.34 -24.06 0.50
C ALA A 290 19.77 -24.74 -0.82
N ARG A 291 19.96 -23.96 -1.89
CA ARG A 291 20.44 -24.46 -3.18
C ARG A 291 21.84 -25.08 -3.07
N ARG A 292 22.76 -24.42 -2.37
CA ARG A 292 24.12 -24.94 -2.12
C ARG A 292 24.12 -26.20 -1.28
N GLN A 293 23.26 -26.28 -0.28
CA GLN A 293 23.12 -27.47 0.56
C GLN A 293 22.58 -28.64 -0.26
N LYS A 294 21.51 -28.44 -1.03
CA LYS A 294 20.97 -29.45 -1.95
C LYS A 294 22.01 -29.94 -2.95
N GLN A 295 22.82 -29.04 -3.50
CA GLN A 295 23.91 -29.43 -4.42
C GLN A 295 24.96 -30.30 -3.73
N ARG A 296 25.39 -29.94 -2.51
CA ARG A 296 26.35 -30.74 -1.73
C ARG A 296 25.80 -32.12 -1.38
N GLU A 297 24.52 -32.19 -1.01
CA GLU A 297 23.83 -33.46 -0.72
C GLU A 297 23.81 -34.35 -1.98
N LEU A 298 23.44 -33.80 -3.14
CA LEU A 298 23.46 -34.51 -4.42
C LEU A 298 24.88 -34.98 -4.81
N GLU A 299 25.90 -34.14 -4.63
CA GLU A 299 27.30 -34.49 -4.87
C GLU A 299 27.77 -35.63 -3.94
N SER A 300 27.39 -35.58 -2.66
CA SER A 300 27.71 -36.65 -1.69
C SER A 300 26.99 -37.96 -2.00
N ALA A 301 25.73 -37.91 -2.45
CA ALA A 301 24.96 -39.08 -2.85
C ALA A 301 25.56 -39.75 -4.10
N ASN A 302 26.00 -38.96 -5.08
CA ASN A 302 26.67 -39.47 -6.28
C ASN A 302 28.03 -40.11 -5.96
N ALA A 303 28.80 -39.54 -5.02
CA ALA A 303 30.05 -40.13 -4.56
C ALA A 303 29.82 -41.49 -3.87
N ALA A 304 28.85 -41.59 -2.97
CA ALA A 304 28.52 -42.84 -2.27
C ALA A 304 27.97 -43.93 -3.22
N GLY A 305 27.24 -43.55 -4.27
CA GLY A 305 26.75 -44.48 -5.29
C GLY A 305 27.88 -45.11 -6.12
N THR A 306 28.99 -44.38 -6.33
CA THR A 306 30.12 -44.84 -7.14
C THR A 306 30.98 -45.88 -6.40
N GLU A 307 31.13 -45.75 -5.08
CA GLU A 307 31.90 -46.70 -4.24
C GLU A 307 31.22 -48.07 -4.12
N ASN A 308 29.87 -48.09 -4.08
CA ASN A 308 29.10 -49.34 -4.05
C ASN A 308 29.11 -50.09 -5.39
N GLY A 309 29.22 -49.39 -6.53
CA GLY A 309 29.36 -50.00 -7.85
C GLY A 309 30.75 -50.61 -8.10
N ALA A 310 31.81 -49.99 -7.57
CA ALA A 310 33.18 -50.49 -7.71
C ALA A 310 33.46 -51.77 -6.89
N THR A 311 32.77 -51.93 -5.75
CA THR A 311 32.96 -53.08 -4.86
C THR A 311 32.29 -54.35 -5.38
N GLN A 312 31.26 -54.26 -6.24
CA GLN A 312 30.59 -55.43 -6.80
C GLN A 312 31.32 -56.04 -8.01
N GLN A 313 32.18 -55.30 -8.72
CA GLN A 313 32.94 -55.84 -9.85
C GLN A 313 34.18 -56.66 -9.45
N SER A 314 34.63 -56.60 -8.18
CA SER A 314 35.81 -57.33 -7.69
C SER A 314 35.50 -58.69 -7.07
N GLN A 315 34.22 -59.07 -6.89
CA GLN A 315 33.82 -60.37 -6.34
C GLN A 315 33.36 -61.39 -7.40
N SER A 316 33.40 -61.04 -8.68
CA SER A 316 32.96 -61.89 -9.80
C SER A 316 34.11 -62.42 -10.67
N GLN A 317 35.33 -62.52 -10.16
CA GLN A 317 36.45 -63.24 -10.79
C GLN A 317 37.01 -64.32 -9.87
#